data_AF-A0A917EX96-F1
#
_entry.id   AF-A0A917EX96-F1
#
_cell.length_a   1.000
_cell.length_b   1.000
_cell.length_c   1.000
_cell.angle_alpha   90.00
_cell.angle_beta   90.00
_cell.angle_gamma   90.00
#
_symmetry.space_group_name_H-M   'P 1'
#
loop_
_entity.id
_entity.type
_entity.pdbx_description
1 polymer ?
#
loop_
_entity_poly.entity_id
_entity_poly.type
_entity_poly.pdbx_seq_one_letter_code
_entity_poly.pdbx_strand_id
1 'polypeptide(L)' 'MNNEFFRPVFTGEQITCELIIEHIEQGDGVKKVEMSTVYRNQENEEVMSGSSYGTIKDR' A
#
# COMPACT_ATOMS: atom_id res chain seq x y z
N MET A 1 8.45 3.56 2.72
CA MET A 1 6.98 3.59 2.77
C MET A 1 6.57 4.99 3.19
N ASN A 2 5.71 5.60 2.41
CA ASN A 2 5.12 6.90 2.72
C ASN A 2 3.63 6.67 2.98
N ASN A 3 3.09 7.27 4.03
CA ASN A 3 1.68 7.16 4.41
C ASN A 3 1.11 8.56 4.57
N GLU A 4 -0.08 8.79 4.02
CA GLU A 4 -0.83 10.02 4.18
C GLU A 4 -2.14 9.72 4.90
N PHE A 5 -2.39 10.42 6.01
CA PHE A 5 -3.55 10.21 6.85
C PHE A 5 -4.57 11.32 6.60
N PHE A 6 -5.76 10.94 6.13
CA PHE A 6 -6.84 11.89 5.85
C PHE A 6 -7.80 12.01 7.02
N ARG A 7 -7.93 10.93 7.80
CA ARG A 7 -8.87 10.80 8.92
C ARG A 7 -8.23 9.99 10.06
N PRO A 8 -8.61 10.23 11.33
CA PRO A 8 -8.20 9.36 12.43
C PRO A 8 -8.81 7.96 12.25
N VAL A 9 -8.08 6.94 12.70
CA VAL A 9 -8.56 5.55 12.80
C VAL A 9 -8.62 5.18 14.27
N PHE A 10 -9.72 4.58 14.69
CA PHE A 10 -10.00 4.23 16.08
C PHE A 10 -9.90 2.73 16.33
N THR A 11 -9.59 2.37 17.57
CA THR A 11 -9.56 0.96 17.99
C THR A 11 -10.93 0.33 17.81
N GLY A 12 -10.97 -0.86 17.19
CA GLY A 12 -12.20 -1.59 16.91
C GLY A 12 -12.79 -1.32 15.53
N GLU A 13 -12.30 -0.32 14.79
CA GLU A 13 -12.67 -0.14 13.40
C GLU A 13 -12.07 -1.23 12.51
N GLN A 14 -12.86 -1.71 11.56
CA GLN A 14 -12.37 -2.56 10.49
C GLN A 14 -11.93 -1.67 9.32
N ILE A 15 -10.65 -1.77 8.95
CA ILE A 15 -10.09 -1.07 7.80
C ILE A 15 -9.79 -2.08 6.69
N THR A 16 -10.33 -1.82 5.51
CA THR A 16 -10.03 -2.57 4.28
C THR A 16 -8.88 -1.90 3.56
N CYS A 17 -7.83 -2.66 3.25
CA CYS A 17 -6.72 -2.20 2.43
C CYS A 17 -6.84 -2.79 1.02
N GLU A 18 -6.77 -1.93 0.01
CA GLU A 18 -6.54 -2.32 -1.37
C GLU A 18 -5.12 -1.93 -1.75
N LEU A 19 -4.42 -2.82 -2.45
CA LEU A 19 -3.05 -2.60 -2.90
C LEU A 19 -2.99 -2.78 -4.41
N ILE A 20 -2.33 -1.85 -5.08
CA ILE A 20 -2.04 -1.91 -6.52
C ILE A 20 -0.53 -1.96 -6.67
N ILE A 21 -0.05 -2.92 -7.46
CA ILE A 21 1.33 -2.92 -7.95
C ILE A 21 1.34 -2.02 -9.18
N GLU A 22 1.95 -0.84 -9.04
CA GLU A 22 1.98 0.18 -10.09
C GLU A 22 3.02 -0.16 -11.15
N HIS A 23 4.19 -0.63 -10.70
CA HIS A 23 5.28 -0.98 -11.59
C HIS A 23 6.08 -2.16 -11.08
N ILE A 24 6.52 -3.01 -12.01
CA ILE A 24 7.49 -4.07 -11.77
C ILE A 24 8.58 -3.96 -12.83
N GLU A 25 9.83 -3.84 -12.37
CA GLU A 25 11.02 -3.88 -13.22
C GLU A 25 11.82 -5.15 -12.86
N GLN A 26 12.02 -6.02 -13.85
CA GLN A 26 12.84 -7.22 -13.71
C GLN A 26 14.32 -6.86 -13.94
N GLY A 27 15.18 -7.17 -12.98
CA GLY A 27 16.63 -7.06 -13.08
C GLY A 27 17.33 -8.39 -12.82
N ASP A 28 18.66 -8.37 -12.78
CA ASP A 28 19.48 -9.56 -12.52
C ASP A 28 19.35 -10.03 -11.07
N GLY A 29 18.59 -11.11 -10.88
CA GLY A 29 18.37 -11.75 -9.58
C GLY A 29 17.47 -10.96 -8.63
N VAL A 30 16.86 -9.86 -9.08
CA VAL A 30 15.95 -9.02 -8.30
C VAL A 30 14.84 -8.42 -9.16
N LYS A 31 13.70 -8.15 -8.55
CA LYS A 31 12.61 -7.33 -9.09
C LYS A 31 12.46 -6.07 -8.26
N LYS A 32 12.39 -4.92 -8.90
CA LYS A 32 11.95 -3.68 -8.24
C LYS A 32 10.44 -3.57 -8.38
N VAL A 33 9.78 -3.14 -7.30
CA VAL A 33 8.32 -3.07 -7.22
C VAL A 33 7.92 -1.74 -6.64
N GLU A 34 7.02 -1.05 -7.34
CA GLU A 34 6.30 0.12 -6.86
C GLU A 34 4.86 -0.27 -6.55
N MET A 35 4.36 0.16 -5.41
CA MET A 35 2.99 -0.12 -4.99
C MET A 35 2.33 1.11 -4.37
N SER A 36 1.03 1.22 -4.60
CA SER A 36 0.13 2.13 -3.92
C SER A 36 -0.88 1.34 -3.09
N THR A 37 -1.40 1.95 -2.04
CA THR A 37 -2.41 1.36 -1.16
C THR A 37 -3.46 2.39 -0.81
N VAL A 38 -4.72 1.96 -0.75
CA VAL A 38 -5.85 2.76 -0.26
C VAL A 38 -6.52 2.03 0.87
N TYR A 39 -6.73 2.74 1.98
CA TYR A 39 -7.35 2.19 3.18
C TYR A 39 -8.72 2.83 3.39
N ARG A 40 -9.77 2.01 3.53
CA ARG A 40 -11.15 2.48 3.75
C ARG A 40 -11.75 1.92 5.03
N ASN A 41 -12.53 2.72 5.74
CA ASN A 41 -13.30 2.27 6.91
C ASN A 41 -14.59 1.53 6.50
N GLN A 42 -15.41 1.16 7.48
CA GLN A 42 -16.68 0.46 7.28
C GLN A 42 -17.72 1.28 6.50
N GLU A 43 -17.61 2.61 6.55
CA GLU A 43 -18.42 3.56 5.79
C GLU A 43 -17.86 3.83 4.38
N ASN A 44 -16.84 3.07 3.97
CA ASN A 44 -16.14 3.20 2.70
C ASN A 44 -15.43 4.56 2.51
N GLU A 45 -15.14 5.27 3.59
CA GLU A 45 -14.36 6.50 3.56
C GLU A 45 -12.87 6.19 3.55
N GLU A 46 -12.11 6.90 2.71
CA GLU A 46 -10.66 6.77 2.65
C GLU A 46 -10.00 7.38 3.90
N VAL A 47 -9.38 6.56 4.73
CA VAL A 47 -8.74 7.03 5.98
C VAL A 47 -7.26 7.30 5.81
N MET A 48 -6.61 6.55 4.92
CA MET A 48 -5.18 6.62 4.67
C MET A 48 -4.89 6.17 3.23
N SER A 49 -3.87 6.76 2.63
CA SER A 49 -3.21 6.21 1.45
C SER A 49 -1.76 5.90 1.77
N GLY A 50 -1.17 5.00 0.99
CA GLY A 50 0.22 4.62 1.15
C GLY A 50 0.89 4.38 -0.19
N SER A 51 2.20 4.57 -0.19
CA SER A 51 3.06 4.17 -1.30
C SER A 51 4.33 3.51 -0.77
N SER A 52 4.83 2.55 -1.52
CA SER A 52 6.08 1.88 -1.20
C SER A 52 6.86 1.53 -2.46
N TYR A 53 8.18 1.59 -2.33
CA TYR A 53 9.15 1.11 -3.30
C TYR A 53 9.98 0.03 -2.63
N GLY A 54 10.15 -1.12 -3.29
CA GLY A 54 10.87 -2.25 -2.73
C GLY A 54 11.59 -3.09 -3.77
N THR A 55 12.43 -4.00 -3.27
CA THR A 55 13.16 -4.97 -4.10
C THR A 55 12.90 -6.39 -3.59
N ILE A 56 12.51 -7.29 -4.49
CA ILE A 56 12.26 -8.72 -4.22
C ILE A 56 13.41 -9.49 -4.86
N LYS A 57 14.05 -10.42 -4.14
CA LYS A 57 15.06 -11.32 -4.74
C LYS A 57 14.38 -12.43 -5.52
N ASP A 58 14.88 -12.73 -6.70
CA ASP A 58 14.49 -13.94 -7.43
C ASP A 58 15.14 -15.16 -6.78
N ARG A 59 14.33 -16.19 -6.53
CA ARG A 59 14.79 -17.48 -6.01
C ARG A 59 14.91 -18.50 -7.12
#